data_AF-A0A7C1VZY3-F1
#
_entry.id   AF-A0A7C1VZY3-F1
#
_cell.length_a   1.000
_cell.length_b   1.000
_cell.length_c   1.000
_cell.angle_alpha   90.00
_cell.angle_beta   90.00
_cell.angle_gamma   90.00
#
_symmetry.space_group_name_H-M   'P 1'
#
loop_
_entity.id
_entity.type
_entity.pdbx_description
1 polymer ?
#
loop_
_entity_poly.entity_id
_entity_poly.type
_entity_poly.pdbx_seq_one_letter_code
_entity_poly.pdbx_strand_id
1 'polypeptide(L)'
;MSENKVFIGVAWPYANGSLHLGHLAGCYLPADIFARYSRMTGKDVLMVSGSDEHGTPITITATNEGVTPQQIVDRYNKEHTENMKTLGISFDLFTRTTTQN
;
A
#
# COMPACT_ATOMS: atom_id res chain seq x y z
N MET A 1 -7.40 28.53 -11.32
CA MET A 1 -6.52 27.34 -11.33
C MET A 1 -5.86 27.36 -9.95
N SER A 2 -6.03 26.46 -8.99
CA SER A 2 -5.78 25.01 -9.08
C SER A 2 -6.09 24.26 -7.75
N GLU A 3 -7.10 24.65 -6.96
CA GLU A 3 -7.41 23.96 -5.68
C GLU A 3 -8.23 22.66 -5.82
N ASN A 4 -8.55 22.26 -7.06
CA ASN A 4 -9.37 21.08 -7.29
C ASN A 4 -8.60 19.76 -7.28
N LYS A 5 -7.27 19.75 -7.26
CA LYS A 5 -6.49 18.50 -7.30
C LYS A 5 -5.84 18.21 -5.96
N VAL A 6 -6.03 16.99 -5.47
CA VAL A 6 -5.44 16.51 -4.21
C VAL A 6 -4.70 15.21 -4.47
N PHE A 7 -3.40 15.21 -4.18
CA PHE A 7 -2.59 14.01 -4.18
C PHE A 7 -2.43 13.49 -2.75
N ILE A 8 -2.68 12.20 -2.54
CA ILE A 8 -2.55 11.53 -1.25
C ILE A 8 -1.59 10.36 -1.44
N GLY A 9 -0.34 10.57 -1.04
CA GLY A 9 0.68 9.52 -0.99
C GLY A 9 0.63 8.80 0.35
N VAL A 10 0.23 7.53 0.36
CA VAL A 10 0.18 6.73 1.58
C VAL A 10 1.43 5.88 1.68
N ALA A 11 2.00 5.80 2.89
CA ALA A 11 3.18 4.98 3.17
C ALA A 11 3.02 3.56 2.62
N TRP A 12 4.07 3.08 1.96
CA TRP A 12 4.07 1.79 1.29
C TRP A 12 4.33 0.69 2.32
N PRO A 13 3.46 -0.32 2.47
CA PRO A 13 3.73 -1.45 3.36
C PRO A 13 4.98 -2.21 2.93
N TYR A 14 5.82 -2.53 3.92
CA TYR A 14 6.98 -3.37 3.72
C TYR A 14 6.57 -4.84 3.49
N ALA A 15 6.92 -5.40 2.34
CA ALA A 15 6.47 -6.73 1.89
C ALA A 15 7.27 -7.89 2.51
N ASN A 16 7.38 -7.89 3.84
CA ASN A 16 8.10 -8.91 4.62
C ASN A 16 7.31 -9.41 5.85
N GLY A 17 6.00 -9.17 5.89
CA GLY A 17 5.17 -9.54 7.03
C GLY A 17 3.71 -9.11 6.87
N SER A 18 2.84 -9.75 7.64
CA SER A 18 1.43 -9.39 7.73
C SER A 18 1.23 -8.02 8.38
N LEU A 19 0.20 -7.30 7.95
CA LEU A 19 -0.16 -6.01 8.52
C LEU A 19 -1.02 -6.17 9.78
N HIS A 20 -0.64 -5.49 10.86
CA HIS A 20 -1.49 -5.36 12.06
C HIS A 20 -2.35 -4.09 12.07
N LEU A 21 -3.31 -4.00 13.00
CA LEU A 21 -4.24 -2.88 13.15
C LEU A 21 -3.57 -1.51 13.32
N GLY A 22 -2.37 -1.45 13.91
CA GLY A 22 -1.59 -0.22 13.99
C GLY A 22 -1.26 0.40 12.62
N HIS A 23 -1.03 -0.41 11.57
CA HIS A 23 -0.82 0.12 10.21
C HIS A 23 -2.13 0.68 9.65
N LEU A 24 -3.24 -0.04 9.83
CA LEU A 24 -4.56 0.42 9.41
C LEU A 24 -4.92 1.76 10.05
N ALA A 25 -4.84 1.84 11.38
CA ALA A 25 -5.14 3.05 12.13
C ALA A 25 -4.16 4.18 11.84
N GLY A 26 -2.88 3.86 11.59
CA GLY A 26 -1.81 4.84 11.45
C GLY A 26 -1.72 5.51 10.09
N CYS A 27 -1.92 4.77 8.98
CA CYS A 27 -1.71 5.31 7.64
C CYS A 27 -2.89 5.10 6.68
N TYR A 28 -3.53 3.93 6.68
CA TYR A 28 -4.50 3.61 5.61
C TYR A 28 -5.89 4.18 5.87
N LEU A 29 -6.43 4.00 7.08
CA LEU A 29 -7.78 4.45 7.41
C LEU A 29 -7.90 5.99 7.41
N PRO A 30 -6.98 6.76 8.02
CA PRO A 30 -7.05 8.22 7.96
C PRO A 30 -6.94 8.75 6.52
N ALA A 31 -6.08 8.15 5.70
CA ALA A 31 -5.91 8.56 4.30
C ALA A 31 -7.16 8.27 3.47
N ASP A 32 -7.80 7.12 3.66
CA ASP A 32 -9.06 6.77 2.97
C ASP A 32 -10.21 7.69 3.37
N ILE A 33 -10.35 8.00 4.67
CA ILE A 33 -11.33 8.99 5.17
C ILE A 33 -11.12 10.34 4.51
N PHE A 34 -9.87 10.83 4.47
CA PHE A 34 -9.55 12.11 3.86
C PHE A 34 -9.78 12.13 2.34
N ALA A 35 -9.45 11.04 1.66
CA ALA A 35 -9.69 10.88 0.22
C ALA A 35 -11.19 10.93 -0.10
N ARG A 36 -12.02 10.17 0.64
CA ARG A 36 -13.48 10.17 0.48
C ARG A 36 -14.08 11.54 0.75
N TYR A 37 -13.69 12.19 1.84
CA TYR A 37 -14.13 13.55 2.14
C TYR A 37 -13.76 14.52 1.01
N SER A 38 -12.50 14.49 0.54
CA SER A 38 -12.04 15.36 -0.52
C SER A 38 -12.84 15.17 -1.81
N ARG A 39 -13.11 13.92 -2.22
CA ARG A 39 -13.98 13.58 -3.35
C ARG A 39 -15.41 14.10 -3.14
N MET A 40 -15.99 13.94 -1.96
CA MET A 40 -17.33 14.46 -1.62
C MET A 40 -17.42 15.99 -1.69
N THR A 41 -16.32 16.70 -1.44
CA THR A 41 -16.26 18.17 -1.60
C THR A 41 -16.02 18.63 -3.05
N GLY A 42 -16.04 17.72 -4.03
CA GLY A 42 -15.88 18.03 -5.45
C GLY A 42 -14.43 18.15 -5.92
N LYS A 43 -13.46 17.65 -5.15
CA LYS A 43 -12.05 17.61 -5.55
C LYS A 43 -11.74 16.36 -6.38
N ASP A 44 -10.85 16.53 -7.35
CA ASP A 44 -10.17 15.47 -8.11
C ASP A 44 -9.03 14.91 -7.25
N VAL A 45 -9.18 13.65 -6.81
CA VAL A 45 -8.29 13.03 -5.82
C VAL A 45 -7.55 11.87 -6.45
N LEU A 46 -6.23 11.85 -6.25
CA LEU A 46 -5.36 10.73 -6.58
C LEU A 46 -4.70 10.22 -5.29
N MET A 47 -5.23 9.12 -4.75
CA MET A 47 -4.72 8.41 -3.59
C MET A 47 -3.96 7.17 -4.03
N VAL A 48 -2.67 7.12 -3.75
CA VAL A 48 -1.78 6.05 -4.22
C VAL A 48 -0.93 5.47 -3.09
N SER A 49 -0.57 4.21 -3.28
CA SER A 49 0.40 3.49 -2.44
C SER A 49 1.00 2.33 -3.22
N GLY A 50 1.66 1.41 -2.53
CA GLY A 50 2.19 0.20 -3.13
C GLY A 50 2.97 -0.65 -2.14
N SER A 51 3.44 -1.82 -2.59
CA SER A 51 4.33 -2.67 -1.79
C SER A 51 5.78 -2.23 -1.91
N ASP A 52 6.45 -2.03 -0.78
CA ASP A 52 7.90 -1.85 -0.71
C ASP A 52 8.59 -3.22 -0.62
N GLU A 53 9.30 -3.58 -1.67
CA GLU A 53 9.75 -4.94 -1.96
C GLU A 53 11.27 -5.11 -1.95
N HIS A 54 12.03 -4.08 -1.55
CA HIS A 54 13.49 -4.13 -1.52
C HIS A 54 14.03 -4.21 -0.10
N GLY A 55 15.29 -4.65 0.04
CA GLY A 55 16.03 -4.57 1.31
C GLY A 55 16.41 -5.91 1.93
N THR A 56 17.38 -5.85 2.85
CA THR A 56 18.01 -7.00 3.49
C THR A 56 17.03 -7.91 4.25
N PRO A 57 16.04 -7.39 5.01
CA PRO A 57 15.09 -8.26 5.73
C PRO A 57 14.32 -9.24 4.84
N ILE A 58 13.92 -8.82 3.64
CA ILE A 58 13.26 -9.71 2.65
C ILE A 58 14.21 -10.83 2.23
N THR A 59 15.48 -10.51 1.98
CA THR A 59 16.49 -11.50 1.58
C THR A 59 16.79 -12.49 2.70
N ILE A 60 16.85 -12.02 3.95
CA ILE A 60 17.02 -12.89 5.13
C ILE A 60 15.83 -13.83 5.28
N THR A 61 14.60 -13.31 5.17
CA THR A 61 13.37 -14.11 5.28
C THR A 61 13.31 -15.17 4.17
N ALA A 62 13.60 -14.78 2.93
CA ALA A 62 13.69 -15.69 1.80
C ALA A 62 14.71 -16.82 2.03
N THR A 63 15.88 -16.48 2.56
CA THR A 63 16.94 -17.44 2.90
C THR A 63 16.48 -18.41 3.99
N ASN A 64 15.85 -17.91 5.05
CA ASN A 64 15.34 -18.73 6.16
C ASN A 64 14.22 -19.69 5.71
N GLU A 65 13.39 -19.28 4.75
CA GLU A 65 12.31 -20.09 4.17
C GLU A 65 12.75 -20.98 3.01
N GLY A 66 13.99 -20.85 2.52
CA GLY A 66 14.48 -21.60 1.35
C GLY A 66 13.78 -21.23 0.04
N VAL A 67 13.33 -19.97 -0.09
CA VAL A 67 12.62 -19.44 -1.26
C VAL A 67 13.35 -18.21 -1.83
N THR A 68 12.87 -17.70 -2.96
CA THR A 68 13.41 -16.46 -3.55
C THR A 68 12.79 -15.21 -2.88
N PRO A 69 13.51 -14.06 -2.86
CA PRO A 69 12.94 -12.79 -2.42
C PRO A 69 11.63 -12.43 -3.13
N GLN A 70 11.53 -12.73 -4.42
CA GLN A 70 10.32 -12.49 -5.22
C GLN A 70 9.11 -13.24 -4.66
N GLN A 71 9.29 -14.50 -4.24
CA GLN A 71 8.22 -15.30 -3.65
C GLN A 71 7.72 -14.74 -2.31
N ILE A 72 8.61 -14.11 -1.53
CA ILE A 72 8.23 -13.44 -0.28
C ILE A 72 7.36 -12.22 -0.58
N VAL A 73 7.82 -11.33 -1.47
CA VAL A 73 7.10 -10.09 -1.76
C VAL A 73 5.79 -10.35 -2.51
N ASP A 74 5.74 -11.36 -3.38
CA ASP A 74 4.50 -11.78 -4.06
C ASP A 74 3.45 -12.27 -3.06
N ARG A 75 3.87 -13.04 -2.05
CA ARG A 75 3.00 -13.53 -0.98
C ARG A 75 2.39 -12.37 -0.20
N TYR A 76 3.23 -11.46 0.29
CA TYR A 76 2.76 -10.35 1.13
C TYR A 76 2.02 -9.28 0.33
N ASN A 77 2.41 -8.96 -0.90
CA ASN A 77 1.65 -8.07 -1.77
C ASN A 77 0.23 -8.59 -1.99
N LYS A 78 0.07 -9.90 -2.23
CA LYS A 78 -1.25 -10.53 -2.37
C LYS A 78 -2.07 -10.38 -1.07
N GLU A 79 -1.49 -10.74 0.07
CA GLU A 79 -2.15 -10.62 1.38
C GLU A 79 -2.58 -9.17 1.67
N HIS A 80 -1.67 -8.21 1.48
CA HIS A 80 -1.93 -6.80 1.76
C HIS A 80 -3.04 -6.25 0.87
N THR A 81 -3.00 -6.52 -0.43
CA THR A 81 -4.02 -6.03 -1.37
C THR A 81 -5.40 -6.65 -1.11
N GLU A 82 -5.46 -7.94 -0.77
CA GLU A 82 -6.71 -8.62 -0.37
C GLU A 82 -7.28 -8.04 0.93
N ASN A 83 -6.43 -7.78 1.93
CA ASN A 83 -6.83 -7.17 3.19
C ASN A 83 -7.36 -5.74 2.98
N MET A 84 -6.65 -4.90 2.22
CA MET A 84 -7.09 -3.52 1.94
C MET A 84 -8.42 -3.49 1.21
N LYS A 85 -8.61 -4.39 0.23
CA LYS A 85 -9.88 -4.54 -0.49
C LYS A 85 -11.01 -4.96 0.45
N THR A 86 -10.77 -5.93 1.33
CA THR A 86 -11.77 -6.43 2.29
C THR A 86 -12.16 -5.36 3.31
N LEU A 87 -11.21 -4.53 3.74
CA LEU A 87 -11.45 -3.41 4.64
C LEU A 87 -12.11 -2.19 3.94
N GLY A 88 -12.25 -2.23 2.62
CA GLY A 88 -12.87 -1.16 1.84
C GLY A 88 -11.97 0.05 1.60
N ILE A 89 -10.65 -0.09 1.77
CA ILE A 89 -9.69 0.99 1.47
C ILE A 89 -9.63 1.20 -0.06
N SER A 90 -9.77 2.46 -0.48
CA SER A 90 -10.01 2.84 -1.87
C SER A 90 -8.86 3.64 -2.49
N PHE A 91 -7.76 2.94 -2.79
CA PHE A 91 -6.67 3.48 -3.60
C PHE A 91 -7.10 3.64 -5.06
N ASP A 92 -6.69 4.73 -5.70
CA ASP A 92 -6.82 4.91 -7.15
C ASP A 92 -5.76 4.07 -7.89
N LEU A 93 -4.59 3.89 -7.27
CA LEU A 93 -3.54 3.02 -7.76
C LEU A 93 -2.71 2.43 -6.61
N PHE A 94 -2.47 1.13 -6.67
CA PHE A 94 -1.56 0.40 -5.78
C PHE A 94 -0.53 -0.34 -6.62
N THR A 95 0.75 0.04 -6.51
CA THR A 95 1.84 -0.52 -7.33
C THR A 95 2.85 -1.29 -6.47
N ARG A 96 3.99 -1.67 -7.05
CA ARG A 96 5.07 -2.41 -6.36
C ARG A 96 6.40 -1.79 -6.74
N THR A 97 7.37 -1.73 -5.84
CA THR A 97 8.70 -1.15 -6.18
C THR A 97 9.52 -2.01 -7.15
N THR A 98 8.99 -3.16 -7.57
CA THR A 98 9.53 -4.05 -8.61
C THR A 98 8.82 -3.92 -9.96
N THR A 99 7.81 -3.06 -10.08
CA THR A 99 7.16 -2.77 -11.39
C THR A 99 8.01 -1.80 -12.22
N GLN A 100 8.11 -2.03 -13.54
CA GLN A 100 8.93 -1.20 -14.45
C GLN A 100 8.33 0.17 -14.78
N ASN A 101 7.00 0.30 -14.65
CA ASN A 101 6.16 1.47 -14.97
C ASN A 101 6.40 2.10 -16.34
#